data_AF-A0A1V0FZH3-F1
#
_entry.id   AF-A0A1V0FZH3-F1
#
_cell.length_a   1.000
_cell.length_b   1.000
_cell.length_c   1.000
_cell.angle_alpha   90.00
_cell.angle_beta   90.00
_cell.angle_gamma   90.00
#
_symmetry.space_group_name_H-M   'P 1'
#
loop_
_entity.id
_entity.type
_entity.pdbx_description
1 polymer ?
#
loop_
_entity_poly.entity_id
_entity_poly.type
_entity_poly.pdbx_seq_one_letter_code
_entity_poly.pdbx_strand_id
1 'polypeptide(L)'
;VLNATLRKVASLRKALKSTPSSEDIKEAMQLVLYGDKDATSPAGAKTFGSQSGSGQKACGHDGSPGQEAGISLASDFVCLCGAGSRAGIQACAGFGATETITHTGSSTAASMFADTVKYCHESGTKPTAAAIEAAILTFKGLLGKITETADSGRAVFGAYDNSGGCDGDASPNCVTYKARVQGKKLMIPWLVNLERAAELLSELNHNNAINREISAQIASLASTAYGSYLQALHAAPATYLTQTAPARKPDSGSNSETKKKECEKHKDNKTACNNAKCEWEGKSETEGECKPKDGEGQTNAAGAEEKPKEGAASTCAGKDEKTCGTTQGCKWENNACKDSSILVNKKFALSVVSAAFMALLF
;
A
#
# COMPACT_ATOMS: atom_id res chain seq x y z
N VAL A 1 11.33 -13.17 -27.06
CA VAL A 1 10.59 -12.38 -26.03
C VAL A 1 10.53 -13.10 -24.70
N LEU A 2 9.92 -14.29 -24.60
CA LEU A 2 9.77 -15.04 -23.32
C LEU A 2 11.06 -15.18 -22.49
N ASN A 3 12.17 -15.65 -23.07
CA ASN A 3 13.44 -15.82 -22.34
C ASN A 3 13.99 -14.49 -21.77
N ALA A 4 13.79 -13.38 -22.48
CA ALA A 4 14.20 -12.06 -21.99
C ALA A 4 13.31 -11.59 -20.84
N THR A 5 11.99 -11.79 -20.97
CA THR A 5 11.02 -11.50 -19.89
C THR A 5 11.34 -12.28 -18.63
N LEU A 6 11.62 -13.58 -18.74
CA LEU A 6 11.97 -14.43 -17.60
C LEU A 6 13.23 -13.94 -16.87
N ARG A 7 14.28 -13.55 -17.62
CA ARG A 7 15.50 -12.97 -17.03
C ARG A 7 15.20 -11.65 -16.31
N LYS A 8 14.37 -10.78 -16.88
CA LYS A 8 14.00 -9.51 -16.26
C LYS A 8 13.16 -9.71 -15.00
N VAL A 9 12.18 -10.61 -15.02
CA VAL A 9 11.37 -10.98 -13.84
C VAL A 9 12.26 -11.55 -12.74
N ALA A 10 13.23 -12.42 -13.07
CA ALA A 10 14.17 -12.95 -12.09
C ALA A 10 15.02 -11.83 -11.44
N SER A 11 15.46 -10.84 -12.22
CA SER A 11 16.15 -9.66 -11.69
C SER A 11 15.26 -8.81 -10.79
N LEU A 12 14.00 -8.57 -11.17
CA LEU A 12 13.04 -7.79 -10.37
C LEU A 12 12.71 -8.49 -9.05
N ARG A 13 12.57 -9.82 -9.05
CA ARG A 13 12.36 -10.59 -7.81
C ARG A 13 13.51 -10.41 -6.81
N LYS A 14 14.75 -10.32 -7.28
CA LYS A 14 15.91 -10.03 -6.42
C LYS A 14 15.92 -8.62 -5.84
N ALA A 15 15.16 -7.70 -6.42
CA ALA A 15 15.06 -6.32 -5.96
C ALA A 15 13.98 -6.10 -4.87
N LEU A 16 13.16 -7.12 -4.59
CA LEU A 16 12.18 -7.07 -3.49
C LEU A 16 12.88 -6.80 -2.15
N LYS A 17 12.28 -5.92 -1.37
CA LYS A 17 12.76 -5.51 -0.06
C LYS A 17 12.13 -6.37 1.03
N SER A 18 12.93 -6.76 2.02
CA SER A 18 12.40 -7.26 3.29
C SER A 18 11.61 -6.16 3.98
N THR A 19 10.51 -6.51 4.64
CA THR A 19 9.71 -5.59 5.44
C THR A 19 9.80 -5.99 6.90
N PRO A 20 9.86 -5.04 7.84
CA PRO A 20 9.61 -5.31 9.25
C PRO A 20 8.33 -6.12 9.43
N SER A 21 8.33 -7.06 10.38
CA SER A 21 7.13 -7.81 10.70
C SER A 21 6.19 -7.00 11.60
N SER A 22 4.91 -7.37 11.61
CA SER A 22 3.96 -6.80 12.58
C SER A 22 4.35 -7.09 14.02
N GLU A 23 5.07 -8.21 14.27
CA GLU A 23 5.54 -8.56 15.61
C GLU A 23 6.67 -7.64 16.04
N ASP A 24 7.63 -7.30 15.17
CA ASP A 24 8.72 -6.36 15.49
C ASP A 24 8.18 -4.99 15.92
N ILE A 25 7.16 -4.49 15.21
CA ILE A 25 6.50 -3.22 15.53
C ILE A 25 5.76 -3.31 16.86
N LYS A 26 5.10 -4.45 17.11
CA LYS A 26 4.36 -4.69 18.34
C LYS A 26 5.31 -4.79 19.55
N GLU A 27 6.40 -5.54 19.45
CA GLU A 27 7.42 -5.65 20.49
C GLU A 27 8.02 -4.27 20.82
N ALA A 28 8.34 -3.47 19.80
CA ALA A 28 8.82 -2.09 20.00
C ALA A 28 7.79 -1.24 20.77
N MET A 29 6.51 -1.31 20.40
CA MET A 29 5.43 -0.60 21.10
C MET A 29 5.20 -1.13 22.53
N GLN A 30 5.36 -2.43 22.78
CA GLN A 30 5.27 -3.00 24.12
C GLN A 30 6.41 -2.53 25.02
N LEU A 31 7.63 -2.39 24.48
CA LEU A 31 8.74 -1.75 25.19
C LEU A 31 8.46 -0.27 25.51
N VAL A 32 7.83 0.47 24.60
CA VAL A 32 7.39 1.85 24.87
C VAL A 32 6.39 1.91 26.01
N LEU A 33 5.31 1.13 25.90
CA LEU A 33 4.18 1.21 26.82
C LEU A 33 4.53 0.65 28.20
N TYR A 34 5.23 -0.49 28.24
CA TYR A 34 5.35 -1.32 29.43
C TYR A 34 6.79 -1.64 29.84
N GLY A 35 7.80 -1.23 29.06
CA GLY A 35 9.20 -1.57 29.34
C GLY A 35 9.54 -3.05 29.14
N ASP A 36 8.59 -3.85 28.65
CA ASP A 36 8.74 -5.28 28.42
C ASP A 36 8.09 -5.67 27.09
N LYS A 37 8.89 -6.21 26.17
CA LYS A 37 8.45 -6.61 24.83
C LYS A 37 7.40 -7.72 24.87
N ASP A 38 7.35 -8.51 25.94
CA ASP A 38 6.43 -9.64 26.06
C ASP A 38 5.17 -9.27 26.86
N ALA A 39 5.07 -8.05 27.39
CA ALA A 39 3.96 -7.63 28.24
C ALA A 39 2.66 -7.39 27.46
N THR A 40 1.57 -7.96 27.97
CA THR A 40 0.21 -7.75 27.45
C THR A 40 -0.58 -6.73 28.28
N SER A 41 -0.07 -6.36 29.46
CA SER A 41 -0.67 -5.42 30.40
C SER A 41 0.42 -4.74 31.22
N PRO A 42 0.18 -3.52 31.74
CA PRO A 42 1.15 -2.82 32.58
C PRO A 42 1.23 -3.48 33.97
N ALA A 43 2.37 -4.11 34.30
CA ALA A 43 2.51 -4.82 35.57
C ALA A 43 3.96 -4.94 36.04
N GLY A 44 4.13 -4.92 37.36
CA GLY A 44 5.38 -5.27 38.02
C GLY A 44 6.54 -4.29 37.75
N ALA A 45 7.73 -4.70 38.17
CA ALA A 45 8.88 -3.81 38.24
C ALA A 45 9.46 -3.41 36.87
N LYS A 46 9.26 -4.23 35.83
CA LYS A 46 9.68 -3.86 34.47
C LYS A 46 8.88 -2.68 33.93
N THR A 47 7.59 -2.60 34.29
CA THR A 47 6.73 -1.49 33.89
C THR A 47 6.86 -0.30 34.82
N PHE A 48 6.88 -0.51 36.14
CA PHE A 48 6.71 0.56 37.13
C PHE A 48 7.90 0.77 38.07
N GLY A 49 9.05 0.17 37.77
CA GLY A 49 10.26 0.28 38.59
C GLY A 49 10.33 -0.67 39.79
N SER A 50 11.52 -0.80 40.36
CA SER A 50 11.92 -1.85 41.29
C SER A 50 11.69 -1.53 42.78
N GLN A 51 11.36 -0.28 43.13
CA GLN A 51 11.26 0.16 44.53
C GLN A 51 9.89 -0.14 45.16
N SER A 52 9.91 -0.61 46.41
CA SER A 52 8.74 -0.71 47.29
C SER A 52 8.70 0.49 48.23
N GLY A 53 7.51 1.07 48.45
CA GLY A 53 7.27 2.09 49.47
C GLY A 53 7.34 3.55 48.99
N SER A 54 7.63 3.82 47.72
CA SER A 54 7.42 5.10 47.03
C SER A 54 7.74 4.94 45.53
N GLY A 55 7.18 5.82 44.68
CA GLY A 55 7.46 5.92 43.25
C GLY A 55 8.76 6.64 42.93
N GLN A 56 9.56 6.99 43.94
CA GLN A 56 10.78 7.81 43.83
C GLN A 56 11.70 7.38 42.68
N LYS A 57 12.08 6.10 42.64
CA LYS A 57 12.94 5.60 41.55
C LYS A 57 12.26 5.70 40.20
N ALA A 58 11.00 5.29 40.13
CA ALA A 58 10.21 5.27 38.90
C ALA A 58 9.96 6.67 38.34
N CYS A 59 9.87 7.71 39.20
CA CYS A 59 9.61 9.09 38.80
C CYS A 59 10.90 9.94 38.72
N GLY A 60 12.02 9.41 39.19
CA GLY A 60 13.35 9.99 39.01
C GLY A 60 13.89 10.75 40.22
N HIS A 61 13.07 11.00 41.24
CA HIS A 61 13.41 11.70 42.48
C HIS A 61 14.22 12.99 42.25
N ASP A 62 15.43 13.08 42.81
CA ASP A 62 16.37 14.19 42.66
C ASP A 62 17.22 14.10 41.37
N GLY A 63 17.03 13.04 40.60
CA GLY A 63 17.76 12.74 39.38
C GLY A 63 19.17 12.22 39.60
N SER A 64 19.46 11.69 40.79
CA SER A 64 20.71 10.99 41.09
C SER A 64 20.93 9.76 40.20
N PRO A 65 22.15 9.19 40.13
CA PRO A 65 22.37 7.93 39.42
C PRO A 65 21.55 6.76 40.02
N GLY A 66 21.13 5.82 39.17
CA GLY A 66 20.34 4.64 39.61
C GLY A 66 18.83 4.85 39.64
N GLN A 67 18.35 6.01 39.21
CA GLN A 67 16.93 6.30 39.03
C GLN A 67 16.38 5.63 37.78
N GLU A 68 15.09 5.32 37.80
CA GLU A 68 14.41 4.45 36.83
C GLU A 68 13.42 5.19 35.91
N ALA A 69 13.22 6.50 36.10
CA ALA A 69 12.42 7.37 35.24
C ALA A 69 12.57 7.06 33.75
N GLY A 70 11.45 6.98 33.03
CA GLY A 70 11.46 6.68 31.61
C GLY A 70 11.54 5.20 31.24
N ILE A 71 11.45 4.28 32.20
CA ILE A 71 11.46 2.83 31.92
C ILE A 71 10.29 2.41 31.01
N SER A 72 9.14 3.07 31.15
CA SER A 72 7.96 2.87 30.31
C SER A 72 7.07 4.12 30.32
N LEU A 73 6.25 4.31 29.29
CA LEU A 73 5.22 5.36 29.29
C LEU A 73 4.18 5.14 30.39
N ALA A 74 3.83 3.89 30.72
CA ALA A 74 2.90 3.61 31.81
C ALA A 74 3.43 4.09 33.17
N SER A 75 4.74 3.90 33.42
CA SER A 75 5.40 4.41 34.64
C SER A 75 5.30 5.93 34.71
N ASP A 76 5.75 6.60 33.67
CA ASP A 76 5.81 8.06 33.64
C ASP A 76 4.40 8.66 33.71
N PHE A 77 3.41 8.00 33.09
CA PHE A 77 2.01 8.38 33.19
C PHE A 77 1.50 8.36 34.64
N VAL A 78 1.80 7.30 35.40
CA VAL A 78 1.45 7.23 36.83
C VAL A 78 2.22 8.28 37.64
N CYS A 79 3.46 8.61 37.30
CA CYS A 79 4.20 9.70 37.95
C CYS A 79 3.60 11.10 37.68
N LEU A 80 3.11 11.33 36.46
CA LEU A 80 2.55 12.61 36.02
C LEU A 80 1.12 12.86 36.50
N CYS A 81 0.37 11.79 36.74
CA CYS A 81 -1.04 11.86 37.13
C CYS A 81 -1.28 11.39 38.56
N GLY A 82 -0.28 10.76 39.18
CA GLY A 82 -0.31 10.43 40.59
C GLY A 82 -0.35 11.72 41.40
N ALA A 83 -1.32 11.84 42.30
CA ALA A 83 -1.47 12.88 43.28
C ALA A 83 -2.02 12.33 44.60
N GLY A 84 -1.42 12.73 45.73
CA GLY A 84 -1.92 12.48 47.08
C GLY A 84 -3.23 13.22 47.43
N SER A 85 -3.85 13.91 46.48
CA SER A 85 -5.13 14.60 46.65
C SER A 85 -5.96 14.63 45.38
N ARG A 86 -7.27 14.80 45.52
CA ARG A 86 -8.22 14.92 44.40
C ARG A 86 -7.88 16.06 43.44
N ALA A 87 -7.37 17.18 43.95
CA ALA A 87 -7.01 18.33 43.11
C ALA A 87 -5.90 17.98 42.10
N GLY A 88 -4.96 17.11 42.48
CA GLY A 88 -3.86 16.74 41.59
C GLY A 88 -4.29 15.78 40.48
N ILE A 89 -5.13 14.78 40.76
CA ILE A 89 -5.65 13.93 39.67
C ILE A 89 -6.50 14.75 38.70
N GLN A 90 -7.27 15.73 39.20
CA GLN A 90 -8.09 16.60 38.35
C GLN A 90 -7.25 17.48 37.42
N ALA A 91 -6.00 17.80 37.78
CA ALA A 91 -5.07 18.51 36.91
C ALA A 91 -4.59 17.64 35.73
N CYS A 92 -4.52 16.32 35.89
CA CYS A 92 -4.22 15.39 34.78
C CYS A 92 -5.48 14.96 34.01
N ALA A 93 -6.51 14.50 34.70
CA ALA A 93 -7.67 13.80 34.13
C ALA A 93 -8.96 14.64 34.06
N GLY A 94 -8.91 15.89 34.51
CA GLY A 94 -10.06 16.81 34.51
C GLY A 94 -11.00 16.63 35.70
N PHE A 95 -12.00 17.52 35.80
CA PHE A 95 -12.88 17.62 36.99
C PHE A 95 -13.65 16.33 37.33
N GLY A 96 -13.93 15.49 36.34
CA GLY A 96 -14.62 14.21 36.49
C GLY A 96 -13.82 13.16 37.26
N ALA A 97 -12.50 13.33 37.40
CA ALA A 97 -11.68 12.43 38.19
C ALA A 97 -11.94 12.61 39.69
N THR A 98 -12.11 11.49 40.40
CA THR A 98 -12.49 11.46 41.82
C THR A 98 -11.56 10.60 42.68
N GLU A 99 -10.70 9.83 42.04
CA GLU A 99 -9.75 8.93 42.67
C GLU A 99 -8.59 9.69 43.33
N THR A 100 -7.95 9.06 44.31
CA THR A 100 -6.61 9.49 44.78
C THR A 100 -5.62 8.47 44.26
N ILE A 101 -4.65 8.93 43.49
CA ILE A 101 -3.72 8.07 42.76
C ILE A 101 -2.33 8.32 43.32
N THR A 102 -1.74 7.43 44.10
CA THR A 102 -0.34 7.62 44.56
C THR A 102 0.54 6.50 44.09
N HIS A 103 1.68 6.83 43.49
CA HIS A 103 2.66 5.83 43.10
C HIS A 103 3.41 5.37 44.35
N THR A 104 2.90 4.37 45.06
CA THR A 104 3.54 3.83 46.28
C THR A 104 4.44 2.61 46.00
N GLY A 105 4.49 2.16 44.75
CA GLY A 105 5.37 1.10 44.27
C GLY A 105 4.74 0.31 43.11
N SER A 106 5.47 -0.65 42.56
CA SER A 106 5.01 -1.40 41.37
C SER A 106 3.78 -2.29 41.59
N SER A 107 3.46 -2.65 42.84
CA SER A 107 2.26 -3.44 43.18
C SER A 107 0.96 -2.64 43.09
N THR A 108 1.00 -1.33 43.36
CA THR A 108 -0.17 -0.44 43.33
C THR A 108 -0.27 0.31 42.00
N ALA A 109 0.87 0.60 41.35
CA ALA A 109 0.94 1.40 40.13
C ALA A 109 0.10 0.85 38.96
N ALA A 110 -0.10 -0.48 38.87
CA ALA A 110 -0.97 -1.06 37.86
C ALA A 110 -2.44 -0.64 38.01
N SER A 111 -2.96 -0.62 39.25
CA SER A 111 -4.32 -0.12 39.53
C SER A 111 -4.40 1.37 39.25
N MET A 112 -3.39 2.12 39.70
CA MET A 112 -3.29 3.57 39.48
C MET A 112 -3.32 3.94 38.00
N PHE A 113 -2.58 3.17 37.19
CA PHE A 113 -2.61 3.31 35.75
C PHE A 113 -4.01 3.04 35.19
N ALA A 114 -4.65 1.94 35.57
CA ALA A 114 -6.01 1.58 35.10
C ALA A 114 -7.05 2.64 35.48
N ASP A 115 -6.98 3.19 36.69
CA ASP A 115 -7.88 4.22 37.18
C ASP A 115 -7.69 5.56 36.48
N THR A 116 -6.50 5.82 35.95
CA THR A 116 -6.17 7.09 35.30
C THR A 116 -6.34 7.02 33.78
N VAL A 117 -5.91 5.93 33.14
CA VAL A 117 -5.86 5.81 31.66
C VAL A 117 -7.25 5.87 31.03
N LYS A 118 -8.31 5.52 31.79
CA LYS A 118 -9.70 5.61 31.34
C LYS A 118 -10.15 7.04 31.00
N TYR A 119 -9.44 8.06 31.49
CA TYR A 119 -9.71 9.46 31.18
C TYR A 119 -9.00 9.93 29.89
N CYS A 120 -8.10 9.13 29.32
CA CYS A 120 -7.45 9.45 28.05
C CYS A 120 -8.46 9.37 26.89
N HIS A 121 -8.41 10.33 25.98
CA HIS A 121 -9.17 10.26 24.74
C HIS A 121 -8.58 9.20 23.80
N GLU A 122 -9.44 8.37 23.21
CA GLU A 122 -9.02 7.42 22.18
C GLU A 122 -8.78 8.14 20.85
N SER A 123 -7.66 7.82 20.19
CA SER A 123 -7.27 8.50 18.93
C SER A 123 -7.99 7.96 17.68
N GLY A 124 -8.79 6.90 17.79
CA GLY A 124 -9.55 6.25 16.70
C GLY A 124 -8.72 5.76 15.51
N THR A 125 -7.42 6.00 15.50
CA THR A 125 -6.51 5.85 14.37
C THR A 125 -5.25 5.13 14.82
N LYS A 126 -4.73 4.28 13.94
CA LYS A 126 -3.48 3.57 14.21
C LYS A 126 -2.31 4.54 14.16
N PRO A 127 -1.29 4.37 15.01
CA PRO A 127 -0.12 5.24 14.98
C PRO A 127 0.60 5.13 13.63
N THR A 128 1.06 6.29 13.14
CA THR A 128 1.91 6.40 11.95
C THR A 128 3.29 6.91 12.37
N ALA A 129 4.31 6.68 11.54
CA ALA A 129 5.65 7.22 11.80
C ALA A 129 5.62 8.74 12.02
N ALA A 130 4.92 9.48 11.16
CA ALA A 130 4.80 10.93 11.26
C ALA A 130 4.09 11.40 12.54
N ALA A 131 3.02 10.71 12.96
CA ALA A 131 2.31 11.05 14.20
C ALA A 131 3.20 10.81 15.43
N ILE A 132 3.98 9.73 15.43
CA ILE A 132 4.93 9.42 16.50
C ILE A 132 6.04 10.48 16.56
N GLU A 133 6.64 10.84 15.43
CA GLU A 133 7.67 11.88 15.35
C GLU A 133 7.15 13.23 15.86
N ALA A 134 5.93 13.61 15.49
CA ALA A 134 5.28 14.83 15.99
C ALA A 134 5.06 14.79 17.51
N ALA A 135 4.63 13.64 18.06
CA ALA A 135 4.47 13.46 19.50
C ALA A 135 5.82 13.56 20.24
N ILE A 136 6.88 12.96 19.69
CA ILE A 136 8.25 13.06 20.23
C ILE A 136 8.73 14.50 20.27
N LEU A 137 8.55 15.26 19.18
CA LEU A 137 8.95 16.67 19.12
C LEU A 137 8.18 17.51 20.14
N THR A 138 6.88 17.27 20.26
CA THR A 138 6.02 17.93 21.26
C THR A 138 6.52 17.64 22.67
N PHE A 139 6.76 16.37 23.00
CA PHE A 139 7.30 15.96 24.29
C PHE A 139 8.65 16.62 24.59
N LYS A 140 9.61 16.54 23.67
CA LYS A 140 10.95 17.16 23.82
C LYS A 140 10.84 18.67 24.05
N GLY A 141 9.90 19.33 23.37
CA GLY A 141 9.63 20.76 23.55
C GLY A 141 8.93 21.11 24.86
N LEU A 142 8.43 20.16 25.64
CA LEU A 142 7.83 20.38 26.96
C LEU A 142 8.82 20.16 28.11
N LEU A 143 9.96 19.52 27.85
CA LEU A 143 11.00 19.30 28.86
C LEU A 143 11.58 20.64 29.34
N GLY A 144 11.70 20.77 30.66
CA GLY A 144 12.31 21.92 31.32
C GLY A 144 11.58 23.25 31.16
N LYS A 145 10.31 23.23 30.74
CA LYS A 145 9.46 24.44 30.64
C LYS A 145 8.95 24.97 31.99
N ILE A 146 9.61 24.66 33.11
CA ILE A 146 9.21 25.13 34.44
C ILE A 146 9.86 26.49 34.72
N THR A 147 9.07 27.43 35.27
CA THR A 147 9.52 28.77 35.65
C THR A 147 10.57 28.73 36.76
N GLU A 148 11.64 29.49 36.55
CA GLU A 148 12.92 29.44 37.27
C GLU A 148 12.84 29.74 38.76
N THR A 149 13.45 28.85 39.56
CA THR A 149 14.29 29.24 40.72
C THR A 149 15.59 28.40 40.83
N ALA A 150 15.83 27.40 39.97
CA ALA A 150 17.10 26.66 39.93
C ALA A 150 17.42 26.03 38.57
N ASP A 151 18.72 25.93 38.25
CA ASP A 151 19.33 25.42 37.00
C ASP A 151 19.20 23.90 36.77
N SER A 152 18.40 23.18 37.57
CA SER A 152 18.28 21.72 37.57
C SER A 152 17.20 21.16 36.61
N GLY A 153 16.40 22.03 35.98
CA GLY A 153 15.12 21.66 35.35
C GLY A 153 15.13 21.12 33.90
N ARG A 154 16.26 21.13 33.18
CA ARG A 154 16.26 20.92 31.70
C ARG A 154 15.74 19.56 31.21
N ALA A 155 15.70 18.54 32.08
CA ALA A 155 15.23 17.20 31.77
C ALA A 155 14.00 16.80 32.60
N VAL A 156 13.25 17.78 33.11
CA VAL A 156 12.05 17.54 33.92
C VAL A 156 10.80 17.72 33.06
N PHE A 157 9.81 16.87 33.26
CA PHE A 157 8.49 16.96 32.64
C PHE A 157 7.42 17.06 33.74
N GLY A 158 6.42 17.91 33.54
CA GLY A 158 5.34 18.14 34.51
C GLY A 158 5.59 19.31 35.47
N ALA A 159 4.81 19.35 36.56
CA ALA A 159 4.74 20.46 37.51
C ALA A 159 5.73 20.27 38.67
N TYR A 160 7.02 20.47 38.41
CA TYR A 160 8.06 20.36 39.42
C TYR A 160 8.15 21.60 40.31
N ASP A 161 8.01 21.44 41.62
CA ASP A 161 8.03 22.54 42.59
C ASP A 161 9.37 22.71 43.34
N ASN A 162 10.43 22.02 42.89
CA ASN A 162 11.81 22.14 43.38
C ASN A 162 12.00 21.79 44.88
N SER A 163 11.02 21.17 45.54
CA SER A 163 11.01 20.99 47.00
C SER A 163 11.24 19.55 47.51
N GLY A 164 11.22 18.52 46.65
CA GLY A 164 11.37 17.12 47.10
C GLY A 164 11.82 16.09 46.07
N GLY A 165 12.06 16.45 44.80
CA GLY A 165 12.35 15.47 43.75
C GLY A 165 11.10 14.69 43.32
N CYS A 166 10.97 14.31 42.04
CA CYS A 166 9.74 13.66 41.54
C CYS A 166 9.55 12.26 42.14
N ASP A 167 8.45 12.03 42.86
CA ASP A 167 8.23 10.75 43.54
C ASP A 167 6.83 10.12 43.38
N GLY A 168 5.90 10.84 42.76
CA GLY A 168 4.54 10.34 42.49
C GLY A 168 3.66 10.20 43.74
N ASP A 169 4.09 10.71 44.89
CA ASP A 169 3.34 10.72 46.15
C ASP A 169 3.41 12.09 46.85
N ALA A 170 4.52 12.41 47.52
CA ALA A 170 4.73 13.67 48.24
C ALA A 170 5.09 14.83 47.29
N SER A 171 5.77 14.52 46.19
CA SER A 171 6.10 15.41 45.07
C SER A 171 5.53 14.80 43.77
N PRO A 172 4.19 14.86 43.60
CA PRO A 172 3.48 14.29 42.47
C PRO A 172 3.64 15.08 41.16
N ASN A 173 3.02 14.58 40.09
CA ASN A 173 2.81 15.29 38.82
C ASN A 173 4.08 15.70 38.06
N CYS A 174 5.18 14.99 38.27
CA CYS A 174 6.41 15.23 37.53
C CYS A 174 7.25 13.97 37.32
N VAL A 175 8.12 14.02 36.33
CA VAL A 175 9.16 13.03 36.08
C VAL A 175 10.46 13.76 35.79
N THR A 176 11.56 13.34 36.42
CA THR A 176 12.90 13.86 36.08
C THR A 176 13.75 12.80 35.38
N TYR A 177 14.21 13.14 34.18
CA TYR A 177 15.08 12.30 33.37
C TYR A 177 16.55 12.68 33.49
N LYS A 178 16.95 13.41 34.54
CA LYS A 178 18.35 13.83 34.75
C LYS A 178 19.32 12.65 34.74
N ALA A 179 18.94 11.52 35.34
CA ALA A 179 19.70 10.27 35.31
C ALA A 179 19.79 9.60 33.92
N ARG A 180 18.98 10.05 32.95
CA ARG A 180 18.95 9.59 31.56
C ARG A 180 19.72 10.51 30.61
N VAL A 181 20.31 11.60 31.10
CA VAL A 181 21.18 12.45 30.30
C VAL A 181 22.57 11.81 30.23
N GLN A 182 22.94 11.34 29.04
CA GLN A 182 24.25 10.74 28.77
C GLN A 182 25.03 11.67 27.84
N GLY A 183 26.01 12.39 28.40
CA GLY A 183 26.71 13.45 27.69
C GLY A 183 25.75 14.58 27.28
N LYS A 184 25.58 14.81 25.97
CA LYS A 184 24.63 15.79 25.41
C LYS A 184 23.32 15.16 24.91
N LYS A 185 23.10 13.86 25.16
CA LYS A 185 21.95 13.12 24.64
C LYS A 185 21.00 12.72 25.77
N LEU A 186 19.71 12.85 25.53
CA LEU A 186 18.66 12.37 26.41
C LEU A 186 18.27 10.95 26.00
N MET A 187 18.57 9.95 26.84
CA MET A 187 18.41 8.53 26.57
C MET A 187 17.33 7.91 27.46
N ILE A 188 16.07 8.33 27.23
CA ILE A 188 14.90 7.80 27.94
C ILE A 188 14.49 6.47 27.27
N PRO A 189 14.42 5.34 28.01
CA PRO A 189 14.15 4.03 27.41
C PRO A 189 12.88 3.97 26.55
N TRP A 190 11.71 4.44 27.03
CA TRP A 190 10.50 4.44 26.20
C TRP A 190 10.64 5.35 24.97
N LEU A 191 11.39 6.45 25.07
CA LEU A 191 11.57 7.39 23.96
C LEU A 191 12.42 6.77 22.84
N VAL A 192 13.51 6.09 23.21
CA VAL A 192 14.36 5.37 22.25
C VAL A 192 13.58 4.28 21.53
N ASN A 193 12.73 3.54 22.26
CA ASN A 193 11.87 2.52 21.65
C ASN A 193 10.76 3.14 20.78
N LEU A 194 10.28 4.34 21.11
CA LEU A 194 9.28 5.05 20.33
C LEU A 194 9.87 5.58 19.02
N GLU A 195 11.10 6.10 19.06
CA GLU A 195 11.90 6.43 17.86
C GLU A 195 12.09 5.18 16.99
N ARG A 196 12.45 4.04 17.59
CA ARG A 196 12.57 2.76 16.86
C ARG A 196 11.25 2.31 16.23
N ALA A 197 10.12 2.48 16.91
CA ALA A 197 8.82 2.12 16.36
C ALA A 197 8.44 3.00 15.15
N ALA A 198 8.79 4.30 15.18
CA ALA A 198 8.62 5.18 14.03
C ALA A 198 9.48 4.73 12.83
N GLU A 199 10.75 4.35 13.06
CA GLU A 199 11.62 3.80 12.01
C GLU A 199 11.03 2.54 11.37
N LEU A 200 10.56 1.59 12.18
CA LEU A 200 9.97 0.33 11.69
C LEU A 200 8.71 0.60 10.85
N LEU A 201 7.86 1.54 11.27
CA LEU A 201 6.66 1.94 10.50
C LEU A 201 7.04 2.64 9.18
N SER A 202 8.06 3.48 9.20
CA SER A 202 8.58 4.16 8.02
C SER A 202 9.16 3.15 7.02
N GLU A 203 10.00 2.24 7.50
CA GLU A 203 10.60 1.17 6.69
C GLU A 203 9.54 0.23 6.10
N LEU A 204 8.54 -0.17 6.91
CA LEU A 204 7.41 -0.98 6.43
C LEU A 204 6.69 -0.29 5.28
N ASN A 205 6.34 0.98 5.42
CA ASN A 205 5.62 1.73 4.39
C ASN A 205 6.46 1.91 3.13
N HIS A 206 7.75 2.27 3.29
CA HIS A 206 8.67 2.48 2.19
C HIS A 206 8.91 1.19 1.39
N ASN A 207 9.23 0.09 2.08
CA ASN A 207 9.53 -1.18 1.43
C ASN A 207 8.27 -1.81 0.80
N ASN A 208 7.09 -1.62 1.39
CA ASN A 208 5.83 -2.02 0.77
C ASN A 208 5.54 -1.24 -0.51
N ALA A 209 5.82 0.07 -0.56
CA ALA A 209 5.65 0.86 -1.77
C ALA A 209 6.57 0.37 -2.90
N ILE A 210 7.85 0.13 -2.59
CA ILE A 210 8.81 -0.44 -3.55
C ILE A 210 8.35 -1.82 -4.04
N ASN A 211 7.93 -2.69 -3.13
CA ASN A 211 7.51 -4.04 -3.48
C ASN A 211 6.24 -4.04 -4.35
N ARG A 212 5.27 -3.15 -4.08
CA ARG A 212 4.08 -2.98 -4.91
C ARG A 212 4.44 -2.57 -6.34
N GLU A 213 5.36 -1.64 -6.50
CA GLU A 213 5.85 -1.20 -7.82
C GLU A 213 6.54 -2.35 -8.56
N ILE A 214 7.44 -3.07 -7.89
CA ILE A 214 8.10 -4.25 -8.47
C ILE A 214 7.08 -5.32 -8.88
N SER A 215 6.09 -5.60 -8.02
CA SER A 215 5.01 -6.55 -8.33
C SER A 215 4.19 -6.10 -9.54
N ALA A 216 3.88 -4.81 -9.67
CA ALA A 216 3.17 -4.26 -10.82
C ALA A 216 3.97 -4.42 -12.12
N GLN A 217 5.29 -4.16 -12.09
CA GLN A 217 6.17 -4.38 -13.23
C GLN A 217 6.24 -5.86 -13.64
N ILE A 218 6.33 -6.78 -12.67
CA ILE A 218 6.30 -8.22 -12.95
C ILE A 218 4.97 -8.63 -13.59
N ALA A 219 3.84 -8.12 -13.09
CA ALA A 219 2.52 -8.41 -13.65
C ALA A 219 2.38 -7.88 -15.09
N SER A 220 2.85 -6.65 -15.35
CA SER A 220 2.85 -6.06 -16.69
C SER A 220 3.73 -6.84 -17.68
N LEU A 221 4.92 -7.26 -17.25
CA LEU A 221 5.82 -8.09 -18.05
C LEU A 221 5.21 -9.46 -18.38
N ALA A 222 4.54 -10.09 -17.41
CA ALA A 222 3.85 -11.35 -17.62
C ALA A 222 2.69 -11.21 -18.63
N SER A 223 1.86 -10.18 -18.48
CA SER A 223 0.77 -9.87 -19.42
C SER A 223 1.28 -9.63 -20.84
N THR A 224 2.33 -8.83 -20.98
CA THR A 224 2.93 -8.52 -22.29
C THR A 224 3.52 -9.77 -22.95
N ALA A 225 4.20 -10.62 -22.19
CA ALA A 225 4.77 -11.86 -22.72
C ALA A 225 3.69 -12.86 -23.15
N TYR A 226 2.60 -12.96 -22.38
CA TYR A 226 1.46 -13.80 -22.73
C TYR A 226 0.76 -13.30 -24.00
N GLY A 227 0.49 -12.00 -24.11
CA GLY A 227 -0.06 -11.40 -25.32
C GLY A 227 0.81 -11.62 -26.56
N SER A 228 2.13 -11.46 -26.41
CA SER A 228 3.10 -11.74 -27.49
C SER A 228 3.08 -13.20 -27.93
N TYR A 229 2.93 -14.13 -26.97
CA TYR A 229 2.82 -15.56 -27.26
C TYR A 229 1.55 -15.89 -28.06
N LEU A 230 0.39 -15.36 -27.64
CA LEU A 230 -0.87 -15.55 -28.39
C LEU A 230 -0.80 -14.95 -29.80
N GLN A 231 -0.20 -13.76 -29.94
CA GLN A 231 -0.01 -13.15 -31.26
C GLN A 231 0.85 -14.03 -32.17
N ALA A 232 1.91 -14.65 -31.64
CA ALA A 232 2.75 -15.56 -32.41
C ALA A 232 2.03 -16.85 -32.84
N LEU A 233 1.06 -17.34 -32.06
CA LEU A 233 0.24 -18.50 -32.44
C LEU A 233 -0.75 -18.20 -33.57
N HIS A 234 -1.26 -16.96 -33.64
CA HIS A 234 -2.22 -16.54 -34.66
C HIS A 234 -1.55 -15.90 -35.89
N ALA A 235 -0.24 -15.66 -35.85
CA ALA A 235 0.52 -15.26 -37.03
C ALA A 235 0.67 -16.48 -37.96
N ALA A 236 -0.10 -16.52 -39.05
CA ALA A 236 0.10 -17.48 -40.13
C ALA A 236 1.57 -17.45 -40.61
N PRO A 237 2.17 -18.57 -41.02
CA PRO A 237 3.53 -18.56 -41.51
C PRO A 237 3.59 -17.68 -42.75
N ALA A 238 4.28 -16.55 -42.66
CA ALA A 238 4.74 -15.85 -43.84
C ALA A 238 5.67 -16.83 -44.58
N THR A 239 5.16 -17.40 -45.66
CA THR A 239 5.92 -18.23 -46.59
C THR A 239 7.09 -17.39 -47.07
N TYR A 240 8.28 -17.63 -46.51
CA TYR A 240 9.53 -17.27 -47.14
C TYR A 240 9.67 -18.13 -48.39
N LEU A 241 9.05 -17.71 -49.49
CA LEU A 241 9.50 -18.13 -50.81
C LEU A 241 10.67 -17.21 -51.20
N THR A 242 11.84 -17.51 -50.65
CA THR A 242 13.10 -17.26 -51.37
C THR A 242 13.15 -18.24 -52.53
N GLN A 243 12.56 -17.87 -53.66
CA GLN A 243 13.00 -18.39 -54.94
C GLN A 243 13.96 -17.38 -55.55
N THR A 244 15.24 -17.67 -55.38
CA THR A 244 16.27 -17.27 -56.34
C THR A 244 15.90 -17.82 -57.71
N ALA A 245 15.60 -16.94 -58.67
CA ALA A 245 15.62 -17.26 -60.09
C ALA A 245 16.34 -16.12 -60.85
N PRO A 246 17.15 -16.44 -61.88
CA PRO A 246 18.20 -15.57 -62.38
C PRO A 246 17.66 -14.42 -63.23
N ALA A 247 18.46 -13.36 -63.32
CA ALA A 247 18.19 -12.19 -64.13
C ALA A 247 17.88 -12.55 -65.59
N ARG A 248 16.67 -12.19 -66.05
CA ARG A 248 16.42 -11.96 -67.47
C ARG A 248 15.67 -10.63 -67.62
N LYS A 249 16.18 -9.85 -68.58
CA LYS A 249 15.85 -8.47 -68.96
C LYS A 249 14.38 -8.30 -69.40
N PRO A 250 13.90 -7.05 -69.47
CA PRO A 250 12.53 -6.67 -69.22
C PRO A 250 11.64 -6.99 -70.43
N ASP A 251 10.37 -7.27 -70.18
CA ASP A 251 9.36 -6.95 -71.17
C ASP A 251 8.12 -6.33 -70.55
N SER A 252 7.67 -5.31 -71.25
CA SER A 252 6.56 -4.43 -70.93
C SER A 252 5.25 -5.05 -71.42
N GLY A 253 4.17 -4.83 -70.67
CA GLY A 253 2.81 -4.93 -71.21
C GLY A 253 2.03 -6.22 -70.85
N SER A 254 1.01 -6.06 -70.02
CA SER A 254 -0.38 -6.44 -70.34
C SER A 254 -1.23 -6.49 -69.06
N ASN A 255 -1.95 -5.41 -68.77
CA ASN A 255 -3.11 -5.44 -67.87
C ASN A 255 -4.36 -4.79 -68.54
N SER A 256 -4.36 -4.75 -69.88
CA SER A 256 -5.41 -4.12 -70.69
C SER A 256 -6.31 -5.15 -71.38
N GLU A 257 -5.76 -6.27 -71.87
CA GLU A 257 -6.54 -7.25 -72.64
C GLU A 257 -7.51 -8.11 -71.80
N THR A 258 -7.19 -8.41 -70.54
CA THR A 258 -8.04 -9.21 -69.66
C THR A 258 -9.28 -8.45 -69.20
N LYS A 259 -9.17 -7.14 -68.94
CA LYS A 259 -10.33 -6.31 -68.59
C LYS A 259 -11.24 -6.04 -69.79
N LYS A 260 -10.68 -5.92 -71.00
CA LYS A 260 -11.46 -5.71 -72.23
C LYS A 260 -12.36 -6.91 -72.55
N LYS A 261 -11.85 -8.15 -72.39
CA LYS A 261 -12.63 -9.38 -72.60
C LYS A 261 -13.73 -9.64 -71.56
N GLU A 262 -13.63 -9.05 -70.37
CA GLU A 262 -14.65 -9.19 -69.31
C GLU A 262 -15.85 -8.26 -69.59
N CYS A 263 -15.60 -7.00 -69.96
CA CYS A 263 -16.66 -6.02 -70.28
C CYS A 263 -17.43 -6.39 -71.57
N GLU A 264 -16.75 -6.91 -72.59
CA GLU A 264 -17.36 -7.28 -73.88
C GLU A 264 -18.36 -8.46 -73.80
N LYS A 265 -18.46 -9.16 -72.65
CA LYS A 265 -19.44 -10.24 -72.45
C LYS A 265 -20.83 -9.76 -72.03
N HIS A 266 -20.98 -8.50 -71.68
CA HIS A 266 -22.21 -7.94 -71.12
C HIS A 266 -22.81 -6.89 -72.06
N LYS A 267 -23.13 -7.27 -73.30
CA LYS A 267 -23.59 -6.35 -74.38
C LYS A 267 -25.10 -6.07 -74.39
N ASP A 268 -25.83 -6.64 -73.44
CA ASP A 268 -27.29 -6.70 -73.45
C ASP A 268 -27.90 -6.47 -72.06
N ASN A 269 -27.07 -6.13 -71.06
CA ASN A 269 -27.52 -5.92 -69.69
C ASN A 269 -26.69 -4.86 -68.96
N LYS A 270 -27.30 -3.68 -68.76
CA LYS A 270 -26.71 -2.55 -68.03
C LYS A 270 -26.29 -2.88 -66.60
N THR A 271 -27.05 -3.71 -65.89
CA THR A 271 -26.77 -4.09 -64.49
C THR A 271 -25.56 -5.00 -64.40
N ALA A 272 -25.44 -5.96 -65.32
CA ALA A 272 -24.27 -6.84 -65.39
C ALA A 272 -22.99 -6.07 -65.77
N CYS A 273 -23.10 -5.12 -66.71
CA CYS A 273 -21.99 -4.25 -67.10
C CYS A 273 -21.44 -3.41 -65.93
N ASN A 274 -22.32 -2.77 -65.15
CA ASN A 274 -21.90 -1.97 -63.99
C ASN A 274 -21.27 -2.82 -62.88
N ASN A 275 -21.79 -4.02 -62.63
CA ASN A 275 -21.23 -4.95 -61.65
C ASN A 275 -19.81 -5.41 -62.03
N ALA A 276 -19.51 -5.52 -63.32
CA ALA A 276 -18.17 -5.81 -63.84
C ALA A 276 -17.20 -4.61 -63.77
N LYS A 277 -17.61 -3.48 -63.19
CA LYS A 277 -16.85 -2.21 -63.11
C LYS A 277 -16.52 -1.61 -64.48
N CYS A 278 -17.39 -1.86 -65.46
CA CYS A 278 -17.36 -1.29 -66.80
C CYS A 278 -18.37 -0.12 -66.90
N GLU A 279 -18.34 0.62 -67.99
CA GLU A 279 -19.25 1.71 -68.33
C GLU A 279 -20.23 1.28 -69.42
N TRP A 280 -21.51 1.63 -69.25
CA TRP A 280 -22.58 1.26 -70.18
C TRP A 280 -22.98 2.45 -71.06
N GLU A 281 -22.73 2.31 -72.36
CA GLU A 281 -23.11 3.26 -73.41
C GLU A 281 -24.30 2.71 -74.21
N GLY A 282 -25.50 2.81 -73.64
CA GLY A 282 -26.74 2.32 -74.24
C GLY A 282 -27.87 3.33 -74.24
N LYS A 283 -28.79 3.19 -75.20
CA LYS A 283 -30.02 4.00 -75.25
C LYS A 283 -31.10 3.47 -74.30
N SER A 284 -30.98 2.22 -73.84
CA SER A 284 -31.87 1.56 -72.88
C SER A 284 -31.12 0.60 -71.94
N GLU A 285 -31.82 -0.07 -71.03
CA GLU A 285 -31.22 -1.03 -70.09
C GLU A 285 -30.79 -2.37 -70.74
N THR A 286 -31.33 -2.66 -71.92
CA THR A 286 -31.15 -3.92 -72.66
C THR A 286 -30.52 -3.74 -74.04
N GLU A 287 -30.31 -2.49 -74.49
CA GLU A 287 -29.74 -2.18 -75.81
C GLU A 287 -28.65 -1.11 -75.67
N GLY A 288 -27.39 -1.54 -75.74
CA GLY A 288 -26.22 -0.70 -75.52
C GLY A 288 -24.90 -1.44 -75.58
N GLU A 289 -23.79 -0.71 -75.44
CA GLU A 289 -22.45 -1.27 -75.47
C GLU A 289 -21.74 -1.11 -74.12
N CYS A 290 -21.07 -2.16 -73.64
CA CYS A 290 -20.36 -2.16 -72.35
C CYS A 290 -18.85 -2.04 -72.59
N LYS A 291 -18.21 -0.95 -72.09
CA LYS A 291 -16.79 -0.64 -72.30
C LYS A 291 -16.02 -0.51 -70.98
N PRO A 292 -14.71 -0.79 -70.94
CA PRO A 292 -13.91 -0.57 -69.73
C PRO A 292 -13.87 0.92 -69.33
N LYS A 293 -13.93 1.22 -68.04
CA LYS A 293 -13.72 2.60 -67.55
C LYS A 293 -12.27 3.02 -67.73
N ASP A 294 -12.02 4.10 -68.45
CA ASP A 294 -10.73 4.76 -68.48
C ASP A 294 -10.48 5.47 -67.14
N GLY A 295 -9.36 5.15 -66.50
CA GLY A 295 -9.12 5.50 -65.12
C GLY A 295 -8.63 6.94 -64.95
N GLU A 296 -9.48 7.84 -64.49
CA GLU A 296 -9.09 9.07 -63.78
C GLU A 296 -10.10 9.39 -62.66
N GLY A 297 -9.59 9.65 -61.45
CA GLY A 297 -10.28 10.45 -60.42
C GLY A 297 -11.09 9.70 -59.35
N GLN A 298 -10.44 9.37 -58.22
CA GLN A 298 -11.12 9.14 -56.93
C GLN A 298 -11.75 10.44 -56.40
N THR A 299 -13.02 10.40 -56.00
CA THR A 299 -13.51 11.18 -54.85
C THR A 299 -14.58 10.42 -54.07
N ASN A 300 -14.46 10.53 -52.75
CA ASN A 300 -15.09 9.76 -51.70
C ASN A 300 -16.63 9.82 -51.67
N ALA A 301 -17.25 8.71 -51.28
CA ALA A 301 -18.59 8.71 -50.67
C ALA A 301 -18.54 7.83 -49.41
N ALA A 302 -18.70 8.48 -48.25
CA ALA A 302 -18.97 7.83 -46.97
C ALA A 302 -20.48 7.87 -46.74
N GLY A 303 -21.08 6.72 -46.43
CA GLY A 303 -22.47 6.64 -46.04
C GLY A 303 -22.83 5.27 -45.45
N ALA A 304 -23.35 5.32 -44.23
CA ALA A 304 -24.22 4.35 -43.55
C ALA A 304 -23.66 2.98 -43.11
N GLU A 305 -23.57 2.88 -41.78
CA GLU A 305 -24.04 1.84 -40.85
C GLU A 305 -23.75 0.33 -41.03
N GLU A 306 -23.63 -0.30 -39.86
CA GLU A 306 -23.66 -1.72 -39.51
C GLU A 306 -22.32 -2.45 -39.32
N LYS A 307 -22.01 -2.70 -38.05
CA LYS A 307 -21.14 -3.77 -37.55
C LYS A 307 -21.70 -4.28 -36.21
N PRO A 308 -21.30 -5.47 -35.72
CA PRO A 308 -22.18 -6.63 -35.66
C PRO A 308 -22.36 -7.19 -34.24
N LYS A 309 -23.21 -8.20 -34.17
CA LYS A 309 -23.44 -9.13 -33.05
C LYS A 309 -22.18 -9.79 -32.47
N GLU A 310 -22.28 -10.10 -31.16
CA GLU A 310 -21.62 -11.17 -30.37
C GLU A 310 -20.08 -11.10 -30.19
N GLY A 311 -19.46 -11.37 -29.03
CA GLY A 311 -19.85 -11.82 -27.69
C GLY A 311 -18.55 -11.78 -26.84
N ALA A 312 -18.58 -11.43 -25.55
CA ALA A 312 -18.66 -12.39 -24.46
C ALA A 312 -19.14 -11.66 -23.20
N ALA A 313 -20.29 -12.05 -22.69
CA ALA A 313 -20.91 -11.44 -21.53
C ALA A 313 -20.13 -11.76 -20.25
N SER A 314 -19.66 -10.71 -19.59
CA SER A 314 -19.35 -10.72 -18.17
C SER A 314 -20.63 -11.04 -17.38
N THR A 315 -20.54 -11.99 -16.45
CA THR A 315 -21.66 -12.71 -15.84
C THR A 315 -22.53 -11.91 -14.84
N CYS A 316 -22.41 -10.57 -14.78
CA CYS A 316 -23.19 -9.72 -13.84
C CYS A 316 -23.95 -8.54 -14.50
N ALA A 317 -24.09 -8.48 -15.83
CA ALA A 317 -24.89 -7.43 -16.46
C ALA A 317 -26.40 -7.59 -16.14
N GLY A 318 -26.98 -6.64 -15.40
CA GLY A 318 -28.42 -6.57 -15.11
C GLY A 318 -28.92 -7.26 -13.84
N LYS A 319 -28.03 -7.64 -12.91
CA LYS A 319 -28.39 -8.29 -11.62
C LYS A 319 -28.07 -7.39 -10.42
N ASP A 320 -28.87 -7.54 -9.36
CA ASP A 320 -28.86 -6.77 -8.12
C ASP A 320 -27.77 -7.18 -7.11
N GLU A 321 -27.45 -6.23 -6.22
CA GLU A 321 -26.32 -6.24 -5.27
C GLU A 321 -26.21 -7.51 -4.41
N LYS A 322 -27.36 -8.09 -4.02
CA LYS A 322 -27.42 -9.32 -3.22
C LYS A 322 -26.86 -10.54 -3.95
N THR A 323 -26.78 -10.52 -5.27
CA THR A 323 -26.37 -11.68 -6.08
C THR A 323 -24.88 -11.64 -6.47
N CYS A 324 -24.30 -10.46 -6.77
CA CYS A 324 -22.86 -10.36 -7.14
C CYS A 324 -21.95 -9.82 -6.02
N GLY A 325 -22.48 -9.19 -4.95
CA GLY A 325 -21.66 -8.64 -3.87
C GLY A 325 -21.00 -9.68 -2.96
N THR A 326 -21.66 -10.82 -2.71
CA THR A 326 -21.20 -11.80 -1.72
C THR A 326 -20.35 -12.93 -2.32
N THR A 327 -20.50 -13.23 -3.61
CA THR A 327 -19.96 -14.47 -4.22
C THR A 327 -18.71 -14.25 -5.08
N GLN A 328 -18.44 -13.03 -5.55
CA GLN A 328 -17.34 -12.77 -6.49
C GLN A 328 -16.43 -11.57 -6.14
N GLY A 329 -16.54 -10.98 -4.95
CA GLY A 329 -15.58 -9.98 -4.48
C GLY A 329 -15.61 -8.67 -5.27
N CYS A 330 -16.79 -8.20 -5.69
CA CYS A 330 -16.95 -6.96 -6.44
C CYS A 330 -17.38 -5.82 -5.51
N LYS A 331 -16.68 -4.67 -5.56
CA LYS A 331 -17.07 -3.46 -4.83
C LYS A 331 -18.10 -2.67 -5.66
N TRP A 332 -19.22 -2.31 -5.03
CA TRP A 332 -20.33 -1.62 -5.68
C TRP A 332 -20.22 -0.10 -5.54
N GLU A 333 -20.18 0.63 -6.65
CA GLU A 333 -20.19 2.10 -6.68
C GLU A 333 -21.05 2.57 -7.87
N ASN A 334 -21.92 3.56 -7.67
CA ASN A 334 -22.82 4.11 -8.71
C ASN A 334 -23.67 3.07 -9.47
N ASN A 335 -24.31 2.14 -8.76
CA ASN A 335 -25.14 1.06 -9.34
C ASN A 335 -24.41 0.15 -10.34
N ALA A 336 -23.08 0.09 -10.29
CA ALA A 336 -22.26 -0.78 -11.13
C ALA A 336 -21.16 -1.49 -10.34
N CYS A 337 -20.92 -2.75 -10.67
CA CYS A 337 -19.85 -3.61 -10.16
C CYS A 337 -18.52 -3.17 -10.78
N LYS A 338 -17.54 -2.73 -9.99
CA LYS A 338 -16.18 -2.46 -10.47
C LYS A 338 -15.22 -3.56 -10.04
N ASP A 339 -14.60 -4.21 -11.03
CA ASP A 339 -13.69 -5.34 -10.88
C ASP A 339 -12.61 -5.08 -9.83
N SER A 340 -12.71 -5.79 -8.71
CA SER A 340 -11.71 -5.80 -7.62
C SER A 340 -11.04 -7.16 -7.60
N SER A 341 -10.34 -7.53 -8.66
CA SER A 341 -9.43 -8.67 -8.59
C SER A 341 -8.13 -8.22 -7.93
N ILE A 342 -7.90 -8.65 -6.68
CA ILE A 342 -6.60 -9.10 -6.14
C ILE A 342 -6.81 -9.61 -4.69
N LEU A 343 -6.62 -10.92 -4.52
CA LEU A 343 -6.18 -11.63 -3.30
C LEU A 343 -7.04 -11.55 -2.02
N VAL A 344 -7.89 -12.56 -1.77
CA VAL A 344 -8.01 -13.18 -0.43
C VAL A 344 -8.31 -14.69 -0.50
N ASN A 345 -7.23 -15.47 -0.41
CA ASN A 345 -7.02 -16.68 0.39
C ASN A 345 -7.96 -17.92 0.36
N LYS A 346 -7.28 -19.07 0.22
CA LYS A 346 -7.61 -20.48 0.57
C LYS A 346 -8.40 -21.34 -0.43
N LYS A 347 -7.65 -22.34 -0.93
CA LYS A 347 -8.06 -23.59 -1.59
C LYS A 347 -8.54 -23.48 -3.04
N PHE A 348 -7.58 -23.27 -3.95
CA PHE A 348 -7.70 -23.85 -5.28
C PHE A 348 -6.53 -24.79 -5.54
N ALA A 349 -6.86 -26.08 -5.61
CA ALA A 349 -5.97 -27.14 -6.03
C ALA A 349 -5.62 -26.93 -7.51
N LEU A 350 -4.40 -26.48 -7.78
CA LEU A 350 -3.74 -26.62 -9.07
C LEU A 350 -2.82 -27.84 -9.02
N SER A 351 -3.43 -29.00 -8.81
CA SER A 351 -2.87 -30.27 -9.26
C SER A 351 -3.07 -30.36 -10.77
N VAL A 352 -2.03 -30.85 -11.47
CA VAL A 352 -2.05 -31.22 -12.89
C VAL A 352 -1.78 -30.08 -13.90
N VAL A 353 -0.67 -29.36 -13.71
CA VAL A 353 0.28 -29.05 -14.80
C VAL A 353 1.70 -29.17 -14.21
N SER A 354 2.09 -30.37 -13.77
CA SER A 354 2.89 -31.34 -14.52
C SER A 354 4.37 -30.96 -14.68
N ALA A 355 5.12 -31.28 -13.62
CA ALA A 355 6.23 -32.23 -13.65
C ALA A 355 7.61 -31.82 -14.23
N ALA A 356 7.82 -30.60 -14.75
CA ALA A 356 9.16 -30.18 -15.21
C ALA A 356 9.94 -29.25 -14.26
N PHE A 357 9.28 -28.64 -13.24
CA PHE A 357 9.89 -27.62 -12.38
C PHE A 357 10.32 -28.10 -10.98
N MET A 358 10.19 -29.39 -10.67
CA MET A 358 10.47 -29.96 -9.34
C MET A 358 11.66 -30.95 -9.34
N ALA A 359 12.66 -30.75 -10.21
CA ALA A 359 13.85 -31.60 -10.28
C ALA A 359 15.18 -30.90 -9.98
N LEU A 360 15.19 -29.62 -9.57
CA LEU A 360 16.44 -28.86 -9.36
C LEU A 360 16.47 -28.06 -8.05
N LEU A 361 15.86 -28.59 -6.99
CA LEU A 361 16.11 -28.13 -5.62
C LEU A 361 16.27 -29.36 -4.70
N PHE A 362 17.45 -29.96 -4.77
CA PHE A 362 18.17 -30.40 -3.57
C PHE A 362 19.24 -29.36 -3.26
#